data_AF-A0A6V7J6T8-F1
#
_entry.id   AF-A0A6V7J6T8-F1
#
_cell.length_a   1.000
_cell.length_b   1.000
_cell.length_c   1.000
_cell.angle_alpha   90.00
_cell.angle_beta   90.00
_cell.angle_gamma   90.00
#
_symmetry.space_group_name_H-M   'P 1'
#
loop_
_entity.id
_entity.type
_entity.pdbx_description
1 polymer ?
#
loop_
_entity_poly.entity_id
_entity_poly.type
_entity_poly.pdbx_seq_one_letter_code
_entity_poly.pdbx_strand_id
1 'polypeptide(L)' 'SNEVPENPVISPVSGNIFEKRLIEKYIAENGVDPINGKELTVEQLIEVK' A
#
# COMPACT_ATOMS: atom_id res chain seq x y z
N SER A 1 15.40 -0.47 13.21
CA SER A 1 15.42 0.90 12.70
C SER A 1 13.99 1.40 12.60
N ASN A 2 13.61 2.42 13.36
CA ASN A 2 12.31 3.09 13.24
C ASN A 2 12.43 4.13 12.11
N GLU A 3 12.65 3.65 10.89
CA GLU A 3 12.80 4.52 9.74
C GLU A 3 11.41 5.06 9.37
N VAL A 4 11.29 6.38 9.36
CA VAL A 4 10.09 7.05 8.87
C VAL A 4 9.90 6.60 7.42
N PRO A 5 8.73 6.05 7.06
CA PRO A 5 8.50 5.62 5.69
C PRO A 5 8.64 6.83 4.77
N GLU A 6 9.66 6.82 3.91
CA GLU A 6 9.99 7.95 3.03
C GLU A 6 8.87 8.25 2.03
N ASN A 7 8.07 7.22 1.69
CA ASN A 7 7.01 7.31 0.67
C ASN A 7 5.71 6.70 1.20
N PRO A 8 4.91 7.44 1.99
CA PRO A 8 3.59 6.99 2.40
C PRO A 8 2.61 6.96 1.22
N VAL A 9 1.85 5.87 1.11
CA VAL A 9 0.80 5.69 0.10
C VAL A 9 -0.49 5.21 0.76
N ILE A 10 -1.64 5.58 0.21
CA ILE A 10 -2.96 5.18 0.68
C ILE A 10 -3.52 4.11 -0.25
N SER A 11 -4.05 3.03 0.32
CA SER A 11 -4.95 2.15 -0.42
C SER A 11 -6.34 2.80 -0.50
N PRO A 12 -6.89 3.06 -1.70
CA PRO A 12 -8.24 3.61 -1.83
C PRO A 12 -9.32 2.62 -1.38
N VAL A 13 -8.97 1.35 -1.26
CA VAL A 13 -9.92 0.27 -0.97
C VAL A 13 -10.11 0.10 0.54
N SER A 14 -9.06 0.31 1.33
CA SER A 14 -9.11 0.23 2.79
C SER A 14 -8.99 1.59 3.50
N GLY A 15 -8.51 2.63 2.80
CA GLY A 15 -8.23 3.96 3.35
C GLY A 15 -7.01 4.01 4.27
N ASN A 16 -6.22 2.93 4.34
CA ASN A 16 -5.04 2.85 5.20
C ASN A 16 -3.79 3.35 4.50
N ILE A 17 -2.87 3.89 5.29
CA ILE A 17 -1.56 4.38 4.85
C ILE A 17 -0.52 3.26 5.03
N PHE A 18 0.29 3.05 4.00
CA PHE A 18 1.38 2.06 3.97
C PHE A 18 2.67 2.70 3.48
N GLU A 19 3.80 2.06 3.75
CA GLU A 19 5.04 2.37 3.06
C GLU A 19 5.01 1.79 1.64
N LYS A 20 5.31 2.61 0.64
CA LYS A 20 5.18 2.28 -0.78
C LYS A 20 5.86 0.96 -1.15
N ARG A 21 7.15 0.77 -0.82
CA ARG A 21 7.88 -0.45 -1.22
C ARG A 21 7.26 -1.70 -0.60
N LEU A 22 6.81 -1.63 0.65
CA LEU A 22 6.19 -2.77 1.34
C LEU A 22 4.84 -3.15 0.73
N ILE A 23 3.96 -2.17 0.46
CA ILE A 23 2.64 -2.46 -0.11
C ILE A 23 2.73 -2.87 -1.58
N GLU A 24 3.64 -2.28 -2.36
CA GLU A 24 3.87 -2.66 -3.75
C GLU A 24 4.28 -4.12 -3.86
N LYS A 25 5.20 -4.56 -2.99
CA LYS A 25 5.61 -5.97 -2.92
C LYS A 25 4.43 -6.87 -2.55
N TYR A 26 3.66 -6.52 -1.53
CA TYR A 26 2.51 -7.32 -1.11
C TYR A 26 1.47 -7.47 -2.21
N ILE A 27 1.14 -6.37 -2.90
CA ILE A 27 0.22 -6.38 -4.04
C ILE A 27 0.77 -7.21 -5.20
N ALA A 28 2.06 -7.09 -5.51
CA ALA A 28 2.67 -7.88 -6.58
C ALA A 28 2.61 -9.40 -6.30
N GLU A 29 2.66 -9.80 -5.02
CA GLU A 29 2.60 -11.20 -4.61
C GLU A 29 1.16 -11.72 -4.45
N ASN A 30 0.23 -10.90 -3.92
CA ASN A 30 -1.11 -11.36 -3.51
C ASN A 30 -2.26 -10.76 -4.34
N GLY A 31 -2.04 -9.64 -5.03
CA GLY A 31 -3.07 -8.92 -5.82
C GLY A 31 -4.18 -8.27 -4.99
N VAL A 32 -4.00 -8.15 -3.67
CA VAL A 32 -5.05 -7.67 -2.75
C VAL A 32 -4.51 -6.69 -1.71
N ASP A 33 -5.40 -5.97 -1.06
CA ASP A 33 -5.14 -5.13 0.11
C ASP A 33 -4.95 -6.01 1.36
N PRO A 34 -3.88 -5.79 2.16
CA PRO A 34 -3.56 -6.63 3.31
C PRO A 34 -4.52 -6.49 4.50
N ILE A 35 -5.40 -5.49 4.52
CA ILE A 35 -6.31 -5.20 5.63
C ILE A 35 -7.66 -5.86 5.42
N ASN A 36 -8.20 -5.76 4.21
CA ASN A 36 -9.55 -6.24 3.91
C ASN A 36 -9.60 -7.36 2.85
N GLY A 37 -8.46 -7.73 2.24
CA GLY A 37 -8.36 -8.79 1.25
C GLY A 37 -9.07 -8.50 -0.07
N LYS A 38 -9.44 -7.23 -0.33
CA LYS A 38 -10.04 -6.82 -1.60
C LYS A 38 -8.97 -6.60 -2.66
N GLU A 39 -9.33 -6.79 -3.91
CA GLU A 39 -8.45 -6.55 -5.04
C GLU A 39 -7.89 -5.12 -5.00
N LEU A 40 -6.57 -5.02 -5.12
CA LEU A 40 -5.83 -3.77 -5.09
C LEU A 40 -4.64 -3.92 -6.02
N THR A 41 -4.43 -2.95 -6.90
CA THR A 41 -3.25 -2.90 -7.77
C THR A 41 -2.31 -1.75 -7.37
N VAL A 42 -1.03 -1.87 -7.76
CA VAL A 42 -0.01 -0.85 -7.46
C VAL A 42 -0.41 0.52 -8.04
N GLU A 43 -1.01 0.53 -9.22
CA GLU A 43 -1.45 1.76 -9.91
C GLU A 43 -2.60 2.47 -9.18
N GLN A 44 -3.33 1.77 -8.31
CA GLN A 44 -4.42 2.34 -7.51
C GLN A 44 -3.92 3.03 -6.25
N LEU A 45 -2.65 2.85 -5.86
CA LEU A 45 -2.08 3.47 -4.67
C LEU A 45 -2.01 4.99 -4.84
N ILE A 46 -2.43 5.72 -3.81
CA ILE A 46 -2.44 7.18 -3.80
C ILE A 46 -1.27 7.67 -2.94
N GLU A 47 -0.28 8.32 -3.55
CA GLU A 47 0.83 8.92 -2.81
C GLU A 47 0.37 10.07 -1.91
N VAL A 48 0.86 10.08 -0.67
CA VAL A 48 0.62 11.16 0.29
C VAL A 48 1.77 12.18 0.18
N LYS A 49 1.43 13.45 -0.07
CA LYS A 49 2.38 14.58 -0.11
C LYS A 49 2.68 15.13 1.27
#